data_AF-A0A090WHJ4-F1
#
_entry.id   AF-A0A090WHJ4-F1
#
_cell.length_a   1.000
_cell.length_b   1.000
_cell.length_c   1.000
_cell.angle_alpha   90.00
_cell.angle_beta   90.00
_cell.angle_gamma   90.00
#
_symmetry.space_group_name_H-M   'P 1'
#
loop_
_entity.id
_entity.type
_entity.pdbx_description
1 polymer ?
#
loop_
_entity_poly.entity_id
_entity_poly.type
_entity_poly.pdbx_seq_one_letter_code
_entity_poly.pdbx_strand_id
1 'polypeptide(L)'
;MLYKIYYYGSGLFFYRRELLVLRTNGRTWLLLTFGSGYLLLALFISINQIGEFYQAGTFNVNLFDDRETFDSTQNYIVDYKMYEDQLAPNEVFFNGGIQSQYVKDNYLKVFIVHHRKYDWYLKYVQDSLKLNTYQQPKSDSLRRQYVQERGILDQVALNRLIKVEIDDKLYTDIKWDRYQHYKTKEEGYLAYIKVDTLDPGRHVIRTYTRNRFTGKVRPSFCFVVPFYLD
;
A
#
# COMPACT_ATOMS: atom_id res chain seq x y z
N MET A 1 -46.83 11.46 11.88
CA MET A 1 -45.52 11.17 12.51
C MET A 1 -44.43 12.11 11.99
N LEU A 2 -44.21 12.18 10.67
CA LEU A 2 -43.24 13.08 10.02
C LEU A 2 -43.37 14.56 10.43
N TYR A 3 -44.59 15.09 10.51
CA TYR A 3 -44.82 16.47 10.97
C TYR A 3 -44.29 16.73 12.39
N LYS A 4 -44.43 15.78 13.32
CA LYS A 4 -43.92 15.94 14.69
C LYS A 4 -42.39 15.94 14.70
N ILE A 5 -41.76 15.06 13.92
CA ILE A 5 -40.31 14.99 13.79
C ILE A 5 -39.78 16.31 13.21
N TYR A 6 -40.40 16.82 12.14
CA TYR A 6 -40.05 18.12 11.57
C TYR A 6 -40.28 19.27 12.53
N TYR A 7 -41.43 19.30 13.22
CA TYR A 7 -41.82 20.36 14.14
C TYR A 7 -40.84 20.54 15.30
N TYR A 8 -40.37 19.43 15.89
CA TYR A 8 -39.38 19.48 16.96
C TYR A 8 -37.94 19.60 16.43
N GLY A 9 -37.60 18.87 15.37
CA GLY A 9 -36.25 18.85 14.80
C GLY A 9 -35.82 20.19 14.17
N SER A 10 -36.76 20.94 13.58
CA SER A 10 -36.51 22.28 13.04
C SER A 10 -36.67 23.40 14.07
N GLY A 11 -37.02 23.07 15.32
CA GLY A 11 -37.34 24.07 16.35
C GLY A 11 -38.58 24.91 16.04
N LEU A 12 -39.46 24.48 15.13
CA LEU A 12 -40.58 25.27 14.61
C LEU A 12 -41.48 25.84 15.72
N PHE A 13 -41.58 25.16 16.85
CA PHE A 13 -42.35 25.61 18.00
C PHE A 13 -41.89 26.95 18.59
N PHE A 14 -40.62 27.34 18.40
CA PHE A 14 -40.08 28.61 18.90
C PHE A 14 -40.46 29.83 18.06
N TYR A 15 -40.71 29.65 16.76
CA TYR A 15 -40.89 30.77 15.82
C TYR A 15 -42.15 30.64 14.95
N ARG A 16 -43.04 29.69 15.27
CA ARG A 16 -44.27 29.43 14.50
C ARG A 16 -45.24 30.60 14.51
N ARG A 17 -45.38 31.29 15.64
CA ARG A 17 -46.33 32.41 15.77
C ARG A 17 -45.89 33.58 14.88
N GLU A 18 -44.60 33.86 14.92
CA GLU A 18 -43.90 34.89 14.17
C GLU A 18 -43.98 34.58 12.67
N LEU A 19 -43.76 33.32 12.26
CA LEU A 19 -43.93 32.89 10.87
C LEU A 19 -45.37 33.03 10.36
N LEU A 20 -46.37 32.70 11.19
CA LEU A 20 -47.77 32.86 10.80
C LEU A 20 -48.13 34.33 10.61
N VAL A 21 -47.65 35.22 11.47
CA VAL A 21 -47.83 36.68 11.36
C VAL A 21 -47.12 37.25 10.13
N LEU A 22 -45.90 36.78 9.83
CA LEU A 22 -45.16 37.13 8.63
C LEU A 22 -45.88 36.66 7.37
N ARG A 23 -46.47 35.46 7.39
CA ARG A 23 -47.20 34.90 6.25
C ARG A 23 -48.52 35.62 5.98
N THR A 24 -49.22 36.08 7.02
CA THR A 24 -50.51 36.77 6.86
C THR A 24 -50.37 38.24 6.50
N ASN A 25 -49.29 38.91 6.96
CA ASN A 25 -49.07 40.34 6.71
C ASN A 25 -48.00 40.65 5.64
N GLY A 26 -47.14 39.68 5.31
CA GLY A 26 -46.06 39.84 4.34
C GLY A 26 -46.45 39.38 2.93
N ARG A 27 -45.79 39.94 1.90
CA ARG A 27 -45.93 39.45 0.52
C ARG A 27 -45.26 38.08 0.41
N THR A 28 -46.05 37.03 0.18
CA THR A 28 -45.62 35.63 0.12
C THR A 28 -44.40 35.41 -0.78
N TRP A 29 -44.34 36.08 -1.94
CA TRP A 29 -43.22 35.95 -2.88
C TRP A 29 -41.88 36.52 -2.35
N LEU A 30 -41.91 37.56 -1.53
CA LEU A 30 -40.70 38.11 -0.87
C LEU A 30 -40.16 37.14 0.20
N LEU A 31 -41.05 36.50 0.95
CA LEU A 31 -40.65 35.50 1.95
C LEU A 31 -40.07 34.24 1.30
N LEU A 32 -40.67 33.79 0.19
CA LEU A 32 -40.17 32.65 -0.57
C LEU A 32 -38.80 32.96 -1.19
N THR A 33 -38.63 34.12 -1.82
CA THR A 33 -37.34 34.51 -2.43
C THR A 33 -36.24 34.67 -1.39
N PHE A 34 -36.53 35.31 -0.25
CA PHE A 34 -35.56 35.43 0.85
C PHE A 34 -35.21 34.07 1.47
N GLY A 35 -36.21 33.23 1.75
CA GLY A 35 -36.00 31.89 2.31
C GLY A 35 -35.22 30.98 1.37
N SER A 36 -35.56 30.98 0.07
CA SER A 36 -34.82 30.23 -0.95
C SER A 36 -33.40 30.76 -1.12
N GLY A 37 -33.19 32.09 -1.13
CA GLY A 37 -31.86 32.69 -1.19
C GLY A 37 -30.99 32.32 0.01
N TYR A 38 -31.57 32.36 1.21
CA TYR A 38 -30.89 31.94 2.44
C TYR A 38 -30.51 30.45 2.41
N LEU A 39 -31.43 29.57 1.98
CA LEU A 39 -31.15 28.14 1.85
C LEU A 39 -30.07 27.85 0.81
N LEU A 40 -30.08 28.55 -0.33
CA LEU A 40 -29.04 28.41 -1.35
C LEU A 40 -27.69 28.90 -0.85
N LEU A 41 -27.64 30.01 -0.10
CA LEU A 41 -26.41 30.50 0.51
C LEU A 41 -25.87 29.52 1.56
N ALA A 42 -26.73 28.99 2.42
CA ALA A 42 -26.36 27.98 3.41
C ALA A 42 -25.85 26.69 2.74
N LEU A 43 -26.53 26.22 1.69
CA LEU A 43 -26.13 25.05 0.91
C LEU A 43 -24.79 25.28 0.22
N PHE A 44 -24.57 26.48 -0.34
CA PHE A 44 -23.31 26.87 -0.94
C PHE A 44 -22.17 26.88 0.08
N ILE A 45 -22.37 27.46 1.26
CA ILE A 45 -21.37 27.45 2.35
C ILE A 45 -21.06 26.01 2.78
N SER A 46 -22.09 25.17 2.99
CA SER A 46 -21.91 23.77 3.39
C SER A 46 -21.16 22.95 2.35
N ILE A 47 -21.43 23.14 1.05
CA ILE A 47 -20.68 22.45 -0.03
C ILE A 47 -19.20 22.84 -0.01
N ASN A 48 -18.89 24.13 0.19
CA ASN A 48 -17.51 24.59 0.29
C ASN A 48 -16.79 24.03 1.52
N GLN A 49 -17.47 23.80 2.64
CA GLN A 49 -16.87 23.23 3.86
C GLN A 49 -16.69 21.70 3.80
N ILE A 50 -17.57 20.97 3.09
CA ILE A 50 -17.48 19.51 2.98
C ILE A 50 -16.15 19.06 2.33
N GLY A 51 -15.59 19.88 1.43
CA GLY A 51 -14.29 19.63 0.78
C GLY A 51 -13.12 19.50 1.76
N GLU A 52 -13.19 20.14 2.94
CA GLU A 52 -12.13 20.04 3.96
C GLU A 52 -12.08 18.66 4.64
N PHE A 53 -13.19 17.91 4.66
CA PHE A 53 -13.31 16.66 5.41
C PHE A 53 -13.18 15.39 4.54
N TYR A 54 -13.43 15.48 3.23
CA TYR A 54 -13.45 14.33 2.33
C TYR A 54 -12.42 14.49 1.21
N GLN A 55 -11.25 13.87 1.37
CA GLN A 55 -10.20 13.83 0.34
C GLN A 55 -10.58 12.96 -0.88
N ALA A 56 -11.56 12.06 -0.75
CA ALA A 56 -11.99 11.16 -1.81
C ALA A 56 -13.39 11.53 -2.34
N GLY A 57 -13.43 12.13 -3.53
CA GLY A 57 -14.60 12.11 -4.41
C GLY A 57 -15.46 13.39 -4.50
N THR A 58 -15.41 13.99 -5.69
CA THR A 58 -16.48 14.74 -6.38
C THR A 58 -16.75 16.21 -6.06
N PHE A 59 -16.33 16.79 -4.93
CA PHE A 59 -16.52 18.24 -4.68
C PHE A 59 -15.33 18.88 -3.98
N ASN A 60 -14.24 19.07 -4.72
CA ASN A 60 -13.12 19.91 -4.29
C ASN A 60 -13.24 21.27 -4.99
N VAL A 61 -14.18 22.10 -4.55
CA VAL A 61 -14.33 23.48 -5.02
C VAL A 61 -14.05 24.39 -3.83
N ASN A 62 -12.78 24.69 -3.60
CA ASN A 62 -12.35 25.61 -2.54
C ASN A 62 -12.44 27.05 -3.05
N LEU A 63 -13.59 27.73 -2.90
CA LEU A 63 -13.74 29.14 -3.29
C LEU A 63 -13.23 30.14 -2.23
N PHE A 64 -13.01 29.68 -0.99
CA PHE A 64 -12.65 30.53 0.15
C PHE A 64 -11.41 30.05 0.93
N ASP A 65 -10.79 28.95 0.50
CA ASP A 65 -9.55 28.45 1.10
C ASP A 65 -8.38 28.84 0.20
N ASP A 66 -7.66 29.89 0.60
CA ASP A 66 -6.47 30.43 -0.07
C ASP A 66 -5.17 29.85 0.50
N ARG A 67 -5.24 28.86 1.39
CA ARG A 67 -4.07 28.19 1.94
C ARG A 67 -3.38 27.38 0.84
N GLU A 68 -2.14 27.74 0.52
CA GLU A 68 -1.23 26.88 -0.24
C GLU A 68 -0.88 25.67 0.63
N THR A 69 -1.57 24.55 0.43
CA THR A 69 -1.14 23.28 1.02
C THR A 69 0.05 22.76 0.22
N PHE A 70 1.09 22.28 0.91
CA PHE A 70 2.20 21.63 0.24
C PHE A 70 1.67 20.47 -0.60
N ASP A 71 1.96 20.48 -1.90
CA ASP A 71 1.60 19.38 -2.80
C ASP A 71 2.38 18.12 -2.40
N SER A 72 1.81 17.36 -1.48
CA SER A 72 2.38 16.12 -0.98
C SER A 72 2.08 14.94 -1.90
N THR A 73 1.45 15.14 -3.07
CA THR A 73 1.15 14.04 -4.00
C THR A 73 2.41 13.37 -4.54
N GLN A 74 3.54 14.08 -4.54
CA GLN A 74 4.85 13.56 -4.91
C GLN A 74 5.60 12.92 -3.74
N ASN A 75 5.11 13.06 -2.50
CA ASN A 75 5.77 12.49 -1.34
C ASN A 75 5.60 10.98 -1.30
N TYR A 76 6.62 10.29 -0.83
CA TYR A 76 6.53 8.85 -0.57
C TYR A 76 5.52 8.58 0.55
N ILE A 77 4.46 7.85 0.22
CA ILE A 77 3.46 7.36 1.16
C ILE A 77 3.67 5.86 1.32
N VAL A 78 3.73 5.39 2.56
CA VAL A 78 3.80 3.97 2.89
C VAL A 78 2.45 3.34 2.57
N ASP A 79 2.42 2.45 1.59
CA ASP A 79 1.20 1.70 1.24
C ASP A 79 0.99 0.54 2.22
N TYR A 80 -0.20 0.46 2.83
CA TYR A 80 -0.58 -0.62 3.75
C TYR A 80 -0.54 -2.00 3.08
N LYS A 81 -0.66 -2.05 1.74
CA LYS A 81 -0.62 -3.30 0.96
C LYS A 81 0.73 -4.00 0.99
N MET A 82 1.74 -3.37 1.56
CA MET A 82 3.05 -3.97 1.80
C MET A 82 3.10 -4.78 3.10
N TYR A 83 2.04 -4.75 3.93
CA TYR A 83 1.93 -5.54 5.16
C TYR A 83 0.86 -6.63 5.01
N GLU A 84 1.26 -7.87 5.23
CA GLU A 84 0.42 -9.05 4.99
C GLU A 84 -0.81 -9.13 5.90
N ASP A 85 -0.71 -8.60 7.11
CA ASP A 85 -1.77 -8.54 8.12
C ASP A 85 -2.83 -7.46 7.80
N GLN A 86 -2.48 -6.47 6.98
CA GLN A 86 -3.36 -5.36 6.59
C GLN A 86 -4.04 -5.58 5.23
N LEU A 87 -3.68 -6.62 4.49
CA LEU A 87 -4.30 -6.94 3.20
C LEU A 87 -5.75 -7.40 3.34
N ALA A 88 -6.64 -6.80 2.54
CA ALA A 88 -8.01 -7.28 2.40
C ALA A 88 -8.08 -8.59 1.57
N PRO A 89 -9.19 -9.37 1.65
CA PRO A 89 -9.28 -10.71 1.04
C PRO A 89 -9.04 -10.81 -0.48
N ASN A 90 -9.16 -9.71 -1.23
CA ASN A 90 -8.98 -9.68 -2.69
C ASN A 90 -7.80 -8.81 -3.12
N GLU A 91 -6.98 -8.35 -2.17
CA GLU A 91 -5.81 -7.56 -2.46
C GLU A 91 -4.59 -8.46 -2.68
N VAL A 92 -3.66 -7.96 -3.50
CA VAL A 92 -2.45 -8.67 -3.88
C VAL A 92 -1.22 -7.83 -3.57
N PHE A 93 -0.11 -8.51 -3.31
CA PHE A 93 1.19 -7.86 -3.29
C PHE A 93 1.56 -7.47 -4.71
N PHE A 94 1.86 -6.20 -4.95
CA PHE A 94 2.32 -5.78 -6.28
C PHE A 94 3.78 -6.16 -6.51
N ASN A 95 4.69 -5.81 -5.59
CA ASN A 95 6.13 -6.14 -5.70
C ASN A 95 6.63 -7.05 -4.58
N GLY A 96 5.90 -7.14 -3.46
CA GLY A 96 6.31 -7.85 -2.25
C GLY A 96 5.81 -7.15 -1.00
N GLY A 97 6.22 -7.66 0.16
CA GLY A 97 5.85 -7.11 1.46
C GLY A 97 6.46 -7.89 2.62
N ILE A 98 6.10 -7.47 3.82
CA ILE A 98 6.48 -8.11 5.09
C ILE A 98 5.25 -8.56 5.88
N GLN A 99 5.43 -9.33 6.94
CA GLN A 99 4.30 -9.90 7.69
C GLN A 99 3.41 -8.85 8.36
N SER A 100 4.00 -7.79 8.93
CA SER A 100 3.30 -6.74 9.68
C SER A 100 4.22 -5.53 9.89
N GLN A 101 3.62 -4.38 10.19
CA GLN A 101 4.33 -3.18 10.61
C GLN A 101 4.98 -3.35 12.00
N TYR A 102 4.41 -4.16 12.88
CA TYR A 102 4.95 -4.45 14.21
C TYR A 102 5.42 -5.90 14.26
N VAL A 103 6.71 -6.11 14.44
CA VAL A 103 7.36 -7.42 14.37
C VAL A 103 7.77 -7.84 15.77
N LYS A 104 7.11 -8.89 16.27
CA LYS A 104 7.35 -9.47 17.60
C LYS A 104 8.28 -10.68 17.58
N ASP A 105 8.52 -11.22 16.39
CA ASP A 105 9.35 -12.41 16.20
C ASP A 105 10.80 -12.01 15.96
N ASN A 106 11.72 -12.92 16.28
CA ASN A 106 13.14 -12.77 15.99
C ASN A 106 13.48 -12.80 14.48
N TYR A 107 12.46 -13.00 13.63
CA TYR A 107 12.60 -13.10 12.18
C TYR A 107 11.61 -12.18 11.48
N LEU A 108 12.13 -11.42 10.52
CA LEU A 108 11.35 -10.68 9.54
C LEU A 108 11.06 -11.58 8.35
N LYS A 109 9.77 -11.86 8.12
CA LYS A 109 9.30 -12.58 6.94
C LYS A 109 9.26 -11.59 5.78
N VAL A 110 10.04 -11.88 4.74
CA VAL A 110 10.14 -11.03 3.55
C VAL A 110 9.65 -11.83 2.35
N PHE A 111 8.60 -11.32 1.70
CA PHE A 111 8.07 -11.90 0.48
C PHE A 111 8.29 -10.94 -0.69
N ILE A 112 8.82 -11.45 -1.80
CA ILE A 112 9.04 -10.68 -3.03
C ILE A 112 8.34 -11.39 -4.18
N VAL A 113 7.46 -10.66 -4.85
CA VAL A 113 6.70 -11.20 -5.99
C VAL A 113 7.66 -11.42 -7.16
N HIS A 114 7.53 -12.59 -7.78
CA HIS A 114 8.26 -12.89 -9.00
C HIS A 114 7.65 -12.11 -10.17
N HIS A 115 8.46 -11.34 -10.87
CA HIS A 115 8.03 -10.68 -12.10
C HIS A 115 8.88 -11.13 -13.29
N ARG A 116 8.18 -11.38 -14.40
CA ARG A 116 8.77 -11.74 -15.70
C ARG A 116 9.85 -10.77 -16.19
N LYS A 117 9.77 -9.48 -15.82
CA LYS A 117 10.79 -8.47 -16.14
C LYS A 117 12.17 -8.79 -15.57
N TYR A 118 12.27 -9.66 -14.56
CA TYR A 118 13.52 -10.07 -13.92
C TYR A 118 14.08 -11.39 -14.45
N ASP A 119 13.27 -12.18 -15.18
CA ASP A 119 13.65 -13.50 -15.73
C ASP A 119 14.92 -13.44 -16.56
N TRP A 120 15.08 -12.37 -17.32
CA TRP A 120 16.24 -12.20 -18.17
C TRP A 120 17.53 -12.12 -17.34
N TYR A 121 17.53 -11.35 -16.25
CA TYR A 121 18.71 -11.23 -15.39
C TYR A 121 18.94 -12.52 -14.60
N LEU A 122 17.87 -13.13 -14.11
CA LEU A 122 17.96 -14.43 -13.45
C LEU A 122 18.57 -15.49 -14.40
N LYS A 123 18.10 -15.55 -15.64
CA LYS A 123 18.66 -16.43 -16.68
C LYS A 123 20.12 -16.11 -16.96
N TYR A 124 20.49 -14.84 -17.11
CA TYR A 124 21.90 -14.44 -17.29
C TYR A 124 22.79 -14.94 -16.14
N VAL A 125 22.32 -14.82 -14.89
CA VAL A 125 23.05 -15.33 -13.72
C VAL A 125 23.11 -16.85 -13.73
N GLN A 126 22.00 -17.54 -14.01
CA GLN A 126 21.93 -19.00 -14.10
C GLN A 126 22.85 -19.56 -15.19
N ASP A 127 22.90 -18.91 -16.36
CA ASP A 127 23.78 -19.28 -17.46
C ASP A 127 25.26 -19.05 -17.08
N SER A 128 25.57 -17.95 -16.39
CA SER A 128 26.93 -17.69 -15.87
C SER A 128 27.41 -18.73 -14.85
N LEU A 129 26.46 -19.30 -14.11
CA LEU A 129 26.68 -20.36 -13.12
C LEU A 129 26.53 -21.77 -13.73
N LYS A 130 26.27 -21.88 -15.05
CA LYS A 130 26.10 -23.14 -15.77
C LYS A 130 25.00 -24.05 -15.17
N LEU A 131 23.88 -23.46 -14.70
CA LEU A 131 22.75 -24.24 -14.18
C LEU A 131 22.04 -25.06 -15.26
N ASN A 132 22.01 -24.57 -16.50
CA ASN A 132 21.21 -25.16 -17.58
C ASN A 132 22.00 -26.17 -18.44
N THR A 133 23.26 -26.43 -18.13
CA THR A 133 24.18 -27.17 -19.03
C THR A 133 24.26 -28.68 -18.76
N TYR A 134 23.68 -29.19 -17.66
CA TYR A 134 23.80 -30.60 -17.27
C TYR A 134 22.42 -31.25 -17.16
N GLN A 135 22.26 -32.42 -17.80
CA GLN A 135 21.04 -33.21 -17.73
C GLN A 135 20.98 -33.98 -16.42
N GLN A 136 19.78 -34.14 -15.85
CA GLN A 136 19.60 -34.87 -14.60
C GLN A 136 20.12 -36.31 -14.73
N PRO A 137 21.00 -36.78 -13.83
CA PRO A 137 21.54 -38.12 -13.89
C PRO A 137 20.48 -39.17 -13.55
N LYS A 138 20.53 -40.34 -14.22
CA LYS A 138 19.57 -41.43 -14.04
C LYS A 138 19.76 -42.23 -12.74
N SER A 139 20.96 -42.21 -12.16
CA SER A 139 21.27 -42.92 -10.92
C SER A 139 20.74 -42.18 -9.69
N ASP A 140 20.18 -42.91 -8.71
CA ASP A 140 19.62 -42.33 -7.49
C ASP A 140 20.66 -41.62 -6.60
N SER A 141 21.88 -42.15 -6.50
CA SER A 141 22.95 -41.52 -5.71
C SER A 141 23.41 -40.19 -6.32
N LEU A 142 23.58 -40.18 -7.64
CA LEU A 142 23.94 -38.98 -8.41
C LEU A 142 22.78 -37.97 -8.45
N ARG A 143 21.53 -38.44 -8.41
CA ARG A 143 20.33 -37.58 -8.40
C ARG A 143 20.26 -36.75 -7.12
N ARG A 144 20.58 -37.34 -5.95
CA ARG A 144 20.64 -36.59 -4.68
C ARG A 144 21.69 -35.47 -4.71
N GLN A 145 22.90 -35.80 -5.16
CA GLN A 145 23.98 -34.83 -5.30
C GLN A 145 23.61 -33.71 -6.29
N TYR A 146 23.05 -34.09 -7.44
CA TYR A 146 22.56 -33.14 -8.44
C TYR A 146 21.52 -32.17 -7.86
N VAL A 147 20.53 -32.65 -7.12
CA VAL A 147 19.49 -31.80 -6.51
C VAL A 147 20.10 -30.85 -5.48
N GLN A 148 21.02 -31.33 -4.63
CA GLN A 148 21.69 -30.50 -3.63
C GLN A 148 22.53 -29.39 -4.27
N GLU A 149 23.34 -29.74 -5.27
CA GLU A 149 24.17 -28.78 -6.01
C GLU A 149 23.30 -27.72 -6.70
N ARG A 150 22.20 -28.14 -7.34
CA ARG A 150 21.25 -27.21 -7.97
C ARG A 150 20.55 -26.31 -6.96
N GLY A 151 20.20 -26.82 -5.79
CA GLY A 151 19.66 -26.02 -4.70
C GLY A 151 20.61 -24.92 -4.26
N ILE A 152 21.89 -25.25 -4.05
CA ILE A 152 22.94 -24.26 -3.69
C ILE A 152 23.10 -23.21 -4.79
N LEU A 153 23.20 -23.63 -6.05
CA LEU A 153 23.37 -22.71 -7.17
C LEU A 153 22.16 -21.79 -7.39
N ASP A 154 20.94 -22.28 -7.14
CA ASP A 154 19.72 -21.44 -7.20
C ASP A 154 19.74 -20.38 -6.09
N GLN A 155 20.17 -20.73 -4.86
CA GLN A 155 20.36 -19.74 -3.79
C GLN A 155 21.37 -18.66 -4.17
N VAL A 156 22.48 -19.04 -4.80
CA VAL A 156 23.49 -18.08 -5.29
C VAL A 156 22.89 -17.18 -6.37
N ALA A 157 22.07 -17.73 -7.28
CA ALA A 157 21.40 -16.94 -8.30
C ALA A 157 20.39 -15.95 -7.71
N LEU A 158 19.58 -16.38 -6.75
CA LEU A 158 18.60 -15.53 -6.07
C LEU A 158 19.28 -14.44 -5.24
N ASN A 159 20.35 -14.73 -4.52
CA ASN A 159 21.12 -13.72 -3.79
C ASN A 159 21.85 -12.71 -4.69
N ARG A 160 22.06 -13.04 -5.97
CA ARG A 160 22.57 -12.09 -6.99
C ARG A 160 21.45 -11.25 -7.60
N LEU A 161 20.24 -11.80 -7.72
CA LEU A 161 19.07 -11.10 -8.23
C LEU A 161 18.51 -10.14 -7.20
N ILE A 162 18.23 -10.64 -6.00
CA ILE A 162 17.50 -9.98 -4.92
C ILE A 162 18.49 -9.50 -3.88
N LYS A 163 18.30 -8.27 -3.41
CA LYS A 163 19.05 -7.66 -2.33
C LYS A 163 18.09 -7.08 -1.31
N VAL A 164 18.46 -7.21 -0.05
CA VAL A 164 17.70 -6.71 1.09
C VAL A 164 18.62 -5.94 1.99
N GLU A 165 18.17 -4.75 2.36
CA GLU A 165 18.88 -3.83 3.23
C GLU A 165 17.93 -3.41 4.36
N ILE A 166 18.43 -3.41 5.59
CA ILE A 166 17.71 -2.90 6.76
C ILE A 166 18.60 -1.83 7.39
N ASP A 167 18.09 -0.61 7.52
CA ASP A 167 18.83 0.56 8.05
C ASP A 167 20.23 0.73 7.45
N ASP A 168 20.29 0.70 6.13
CA ASP A 168 21.52 0.89 5.35
C ASP A 168 22.55 -0.26 5.49
N LYS A 169 22.21 -1.32 6.21
CA LYS A 169 22.98 -2.57 6.29
C LYS A 169 22.48 -3.57 5.27
N LEU A 170 23.36 -3.95 4.35
CA LEU A 170 23.09 -5.00 3.36
C LEU A 170 23.13 -6.39 4.00
N TYR A 171 22.05 -7.16 3.85
CA TYR A 171 22.00 -8.56 4.25
C TYR A 171 22.38 -9.44 3.06
N THR A 172 23.41 -10.28 3.24
CA THR A 172 23.88 -11.26 2.25
C THR A 172 23.50 -12.67 2.67
N ASP A 173 23.61 -13.61 1.72
CA ASP A 173 23.44 -15.05 1.97
C ASP A 173 22.07 -15.42 2.57
N ILE A 174 21.05 -14.70 2.13
CA ILE A 174 19.66 -14.93 2.51
C ILE A 174 19.18 -16.23 1.89
N LYS A 175 18.51 -17.07 2.67
CA LYS A 175 17.89 -18.31 2.19
C LYS A 175 16.52 -17.99 1.60
N TRP A 176 16.41 -18.11 0.29
CA TRP A 176 15.20 -17.81 -0.48
C TRP A 176 14.49 -19.09 -0.89
N ASP A 177 13.23 -19.22 -0.51
CA ASP A 177 12.39 -20.32 -0.95
C ASP A 177 11.44 -19.84 -2.05
N ARG A 178 11.29 -20.63 -3.13
CA ARG A 178 10.18 -20.41 -4.07
C ARG A 178 8.88 -20.68 -3.34
N TYR A 179 7.98 -19.71 -3.37
CA TYR A 179 6.78 -19.74 -2.56
C TYR A 179 5.60 -19.17 -3.33
N GLN A 180 4.45 -19.83 -3.20
CA GLN A 180 3.17 -19.28 -3.62
C GLN A 180 2.45 -18.75 -2.39
N HIS A 181 2.14 -17.46 -2.39
CA HIS A 181 1.59 -16.80 -1.23
C HIS A 181 0.17 -17.27 -0.92
N TYR A 182 -0.08 -17.72 0.32
CA TYR A 182 -1.34 -18.40 0.64
C TYR A 182 -2.59 -17.50 0.55
N LYS A 183 -2.48 -16.20 0.85
CA LYS A 183 -3.60 -15.22 0.70
C LYS A 183 -3.75 -14.78 -0.75
N THR A 184 -2.76 -14.02 -1.23
CA THR A 184 -2.76 -13.37 -2.55
C THR A 184 -2.60 -14.31 -3.75
N LYS A 185 -2.16 -15.56 -3.55
CA LYS A 185 -1.85 -16.56 -4.61
C LYS A 185 -0.71 -16.19 -5.56
N GLU A 186 -0.07 -15.05 -5.33
CA GLU A 186 1.10 -14.60 -6.08
C GLU A 186 2.28 -15.55 -5.89
N GLU A 187 3.00 -15.84 -6.98
CA GLU A 187 4.23 -16.61 -6.95
C GLU A 187 5.43 -15.68 -6.71
N GLY A 188 6.39 -16.13 -5.91
CA GLY A 188 7.51 -15.31 -5.54
C GLY A 188 8.58 -16.05 -4.76
N TYR A 189 9.34 -15.26 -4.01
CA TYR A 189 10.43 -15.72 -3.18
C TYR A 189 10.17 -15.28 -1.74
N LEU A 190 10.26 -16.22 -0.82
CA LEU A 190 10.09 -16.02 0.61
C LEU A 190 11.43 -16.18 1.32
N ALA A 191 11.72 -15.31 2.27
CA ALA A 191 12.84 -15.46 3.18
C ALA A 191 12.47 -15.07 4.60
N TYR A 192 13.21 -15.62 5.57
CA TYR A 192 13.16 -15.22 6.97
C TYR A 192 14.51 -14.63 7.35
N ILE A 193 14.53 -13.32 7.61
CA ILE A 193 15.74 -12.58 7.96
C ILE A 193 15.78 -12.41 9.47
N LYS A 194 16.88 -12.79 10.09
CA LYS A 194 17.04 -12.64 11.54
C LYS A 194 17.14 -11.15 11.90
N VAL A 195 16.28 -10.69 12.81
CA VAL A 195 16.20 -9.29 13.25
C VAL A 195 16.49 -9.10 14.74
N ASP A 196 16.81 -10.17 15.47
CA ASP A 196 17.16 -10.12 16.89
C ASP A 196 18.46 -9.37 17.23
N THR A 197 19.21 -8.94 16.22
CA THR A 197 20.43 -8.12 16.38
C THR A 197 20.17 -6.63 16.19
N LEU A 198 18.94 -6.23 15.86
CA LEU A 198 18.55 -4.85 15.72
C LEU A 198 18.07 -4.32 17.07
N ASP A 199 18.38 -3.06 17.35
CA ASP A 199 17.89 -2.39 18.56
C ASP A 199 16.36 -2.26 18.51
N PRO A 200 15.63 -2.29 19.63
CA PRO A 200 14.19 -2.02 19.63
C PRO A 200 13.87 -0.64 19.04
N GLY A 201 12.77 -0.54 18.29
CA GLY A 201 12.32 0.70 17.68
C GLY A 201 12.05 0.61 16.19
N ARG A 202 12.18 1.75 15.49
CA ARG A 202 11.79 1.90 14.07
C ARG A 202 12.95 1.57 13.15
N HIS A 203 12.70 0.65 12.22
CA HIS A 203 13.62 0.26 11.16
C HIS A 203 12.99 0.45 9.79
N VAL A 204 13.80 0.49 8.74
CA VAL A 204 13.34 0.53 7.34
C VAL A 204 13.98 -0.60 6.56
N ILE A 205 13.14 -1.45 5.97
CA ILE A 205 13.59 -2.45 4.99
C ILE A 205 13.49 -1.87 3.58
N ARG A 206 14.55 -2.08 2.79
CA ARG A 206 14.61 -1.79 1.36
C ARG A 206 14.93 -3.08 0.62
N THR A 207 14.10 -3.41 -0.35
CA THR A 207 14.34 -4.56 -1.23
C THR A 207 14.50 -4.09 -2.66
N TYR A 208 15.48 -4.65 -3.35
CA TYR A 208 15.76 -4.31 -4.74
C TYR A 208 16.17 -5.55 -5.51
N THR A 209 15.76 -5.57 -6.77
CA THR A 209 16.15 -6.58 -7.75
C THR A 209 17.14 -5.99 -8.74
N ARG A 210 17.98 -6.83 -9.32
CA ARG A 210 18.80 -6.46 -10.46
C ARG A 210 18.05 -6.79 -11.74
N ASN A 211 17.93 -5.80 -12.61
CA ASN A 211 17.42 -5.99 -13.97
C ASN A 211 18.51 -5.58 -14.97
N ARG A 212 18.59 -6.25 -16.11
CA ARG A 212 19.48 -5.86 -17.21
C ARG A 212 18.63 -5.40 -18.38
N PHE A 213 18.30 -4.11 -18.33
CA PHE A 213 17.72 -3.38 -19.44
C PHE A 213 18.86 -2.83 -20.31
N THR A 214 18.74 -2.93 -21.63
CA THR A 214 19.74 -2.41 -22.61
C THR A 214 21.19 -2.87 -22.40
N GLY A 215 21.38 -4.08 -21.85
CA GLY A 215 22.70 -4.67 -21.65
C GLY A 215 23.44 -4.18 -20.40
N LYS A 216 22.93 -3.20 -19.65
CA LYS A 216 23.49 -2.73 -18.38
C LYS A 216 22.65 -3.24 -17.20
N VAL A 217 23.31 -3.74 -16.17
CA VAL A 217 22.65 -4.18 -14.92
C VAL A 217 22.36 -2.94 -14.07
N ARG A 218 21.10 -2.74 -13.70
CA ARG A 218 20.65 -1.65 -12.83
C ARG A 218 19.80 -2.20 -11.68
N PRO A 219 19.88 -1.59 -10.48
CA PRO A 219 18.92 -1.87 -9.42
C PRO A 219 17.53 -1.37 -9.81
N SER A 220 16.51 -2.14 -9.42
CA SER A 220 15.09 -1.82 -9.51
C SER A 220 14.48 -2.07 -8.13
N PHE A 221 13.90 -1.04 -7.53
CA PHE A 221 13.24 -1.21 -6.24
C PHE A 221 12.05 -2.18 -6.35
N CYS A 222 11.93 -3.07 -5.38
CA CYS A 222 10.74 -3.89 -5.20
C CYS A 222 9.80 -3.16 -4.24
N PHE A 223 10.21 -3.00 -2.98
CA PHE A 223 9.49 -2.18 -2.02
C PHE A 223 10.42 -1.59 -0.97
N VAL A 224 9.94 -0.52 -0.35
CA VAL A 224 10.54 0.11 0.82
C VAL A 224 9.40 0.25 1.83
N VAL A 225 9.60 -0.19 3.07
CA VAL A 225 8.63 0.01 4.15
C VAL A 225 9.29 0.11 5.51
N PRO A 226 8.74 0.91 6.43
CA PRO A 226 9.14 0.88 7.83
C PRO A 226 8.55 -0.33 8.57
N PHE A 227 9.20 -0.76 9.63
CA PHE A 227 8.64 -1.68 10.62
C PHE A 227 9.19 -1.36 12.02
N TYR A 228 8.55 -1.91 13.05
CA TYR A 228 8.91 -1.68 14.44
C TYR A 228 9.22 -2.99 15.12
N LEU A 229 10.32 -3.02 15.89
CA LEU A 229 10.68 -4.11 16.78
C LEU A 229 10.36 -3.73 18.22
N ASP A 230 9.74 -4.67 18.93
CA ASP A 230 9.45 -4.58 20.37
C ASP A 230 10.68 -4.96 21.21
#